data_AF-A0A0F9J3P3-F1
#
_entry.id   AF-A0A0F9J3P3-F1
#
_cell.length_a   1.000
_cell.length_b   1.000
_cell.length_c   1.000
_cell.angle_alpha   90.00
_cell.angle_beta   90.00
_cell.angle_gamma   90.00
#
_symmetry.space_group_name_H-M   'P 1'
#
loop_
_entity.id
_entity.type
_entity.pdbx_description
1 polymer ?
#
loop_
_entity_poly.entity_id
_entity_poly.type
_entity_poly.pdbx_seq_one_letter_code
_entity_poly.pdbx_strand_id
1 'polypeptide(L)'
;AYEDYEDLLELGVAKELARNVLAQGMFTKFMYKTNTRGLMNFLSLRNDERAMYEIRKYAEAIEEVFAEKLPLTHKAFVNNGRVAP
;
A
#
# COMPACT_ATOMS: atom_id res chain seq x y z
N ALA A 1 -22.22 4.82 9.26
CA ALA A 1 -21.00 5.39 8.65
C ALA A 1 -21.24 5.81 7.20
N TYR A 2 -21.57 4.89 6.28
CA TYR A 2 -21.87 5.29 4.89
C TYR A 2 -23.23 5.99 4.79
N GLU A 3 -24.26 5.48 5.47
CA GLU A 3 -25.58 6.14 5.58
C GLU A 3 -25.45 7.56 6.16
N ASP A 4 -24.76 7.72 7.29
CA ASP A 4 -24.49 9.06 7.87
C ASP A 4 -23.78 10.02 6.89
N TYR A 5 -22.91 9.49 6.03
CA TYR A 5 -22.26 10.30 5.00
C TYR A 5 -23.27 10.76 3.94
N GLU A 6 -24.20 9.90 3.51
CA GLU A 6 -25.26 10.25 2.56
C GLU A 6 -26.21 11.29 3.17
N ASP A 7 -26.64 11.11 4.41
CA ASP A 7 -27.50 12.07 5.12
C ASP A 7 -26.86 13.47 5.20
N LEU A 8 -25.56 13.54 5.51
CA LEU A 8 -24.83 14.82 5.56
C LEU A 8 -24.76 15.50 4.18
N LEU A 9 -24.63 14.72 3.10
CA LEU A 9 -24.66 15.27 1.75
C LEU A 9 -26.04 15.83 1.39
N GLU A 10 -27.12 15.15 1.78
CA GLU A 10 -28.50 15.63 1.57
C GLU A 10 -28.78 16.93 2.32
N LEU A 11 -28.17 17.11 3.49
CA LEU A 11 -28.22 18.35 4.27
C LEU A 11 -27.34 19.48 3.69
N GLY A 12 -26.63 19.25 2.59
CA GLY A 12 -25.80 20.25 1.93
C GLY A 12 -24.42 20.45 2.58
N VAL A 13 -23.99 19.54 3.45
CA VAL A 13 -22.64 19.61 4.04
C VAL A 13 -21.58 19.37 2.97
N ALA A 14 -20.51 20.16 3.00
CA ALA A 14 -19.40 20.03 2.06
C ALA A 14 -18.77 18.63 2.14
N LYS A 15 -18.45 18.02 0.99
CA LYS A 15 -17.91 16.64 0.89
C LYS A 15 -16.66 16.41 1.74
N GLU A 16 -15.80 17.42 1.84
CA GLU A 16 -14.56 17.35 2.62
C GLU A 16 -14.79 17.24 4.14
N LEU A 17 -15.92 17.76 4.62
CA LEU A 17 -16.36 17.63 6.02
C LEU A 17 -17.18 16.37 6.22
N ALA A 18 -18.11 16.08 5.29
CA ALA A 18 -18.98 14.91 5.36
C ALA A 18 -18.17 13.61 5.44
N ARG A 19 -17.08 13.48 4.66
CA ARG A 19 -16.25 12.25 4.63
C ARG A 19 -15.57 11.89 5.96
N ASN A 20 -15.56 12.78 6.96
CA ASN A 20 -14.93 12.49 8.26
C ASN A 20 -15.62 11.37 9.04
N VAL A 21 -16.90 11.09 8.74
CA VAL A 21 -17.65 9.99 9.36
C VAL A 21 -17.35 8.62 8.74
N LEU A 22 -16.63 8.61 7.61
CA LEU A 22 -16.32 7.38 6.90
C LEU A 22 -15.18 6.62 7.58
N ALA A 23 -15.27 5.29 7.56
CA ALA A 23 -14.29 4.42 8.19
C ALA A 23 -12.92 4.44 7.47
N GLN A 24 -11.84 4.21 8.23
CA GLN A 24 -10.48 4.12 7.67
C GLN A 24 -10.28 2.94 6.71
N GLY A 25 -11.15 1.93 6.75
CA GLY A 25 -11.12 0.77 5.84
C GLY A 25 -11.65 1.06 4.44
N MET A 26 -11.97 2.32 4.12
CA MET A 26 -12.39 2.69 2.76
C MET A 26 -11.28 2.46 1.75
N PHE A 27 -11.66 1.89 0.60
CA PHE A 27 -10.75 1.81 -0.54
C PHE A 27 -10.38 3.19 -1.06
N THR A 28 -9.09 3.37 -1.33
CA THR A 28 -8.54 4.51 -2.02
C THR A 28 -7.62 4.05 -3.15
N LYS A 29 -7.38 4.93 -4.12
CA LYS A 29 -6.48 4.68 -5.25
C LYS A 29 -5.46 5.79 -5.31
N PHE A 30 -4.20 5.43 -5.50
CA PHE A 30 -3.11 6.38 -5.65
C PHE A 30 -2.06 5.82 -6.60
N MET A 31 -1.27 6.72 -7.20
CA MET A 31 -0.10 6.34 -7.98
C MET A 31 1.11 6.26 -7.05
N TYR A 32 1.83 5.15 -7.09
CA TYR A 32 3.06 4.96 -6.33
C TYR A 32 4.26 4.90 -7.28
N LYS A 33 5.22 5.82 -7.09
CA LYS A 33 6.47 5.86 -7.85
C LYS A 33 7.64 5.83 -6.88
N THR A 34 8.58 4.93 -7.13
CA THR A 34 9.82 4.79 -6.35
C THR A 34 10.95 4.33 -7.25
N ASN A 35 12.19 4.47 -6.79
CA ASN A 35 13.35 3.82 -7.40
C ASN A 35 13.52 2.40 -6.83
N THR A 36 14.35 1.58 -7.46
CA THR A 36 14.54 0.18 -7.05
C THR A 36 15.10 0.02 -5.63
N ARG A 37 15.95 0.95 -5.17
CA ARG A 37 16.51 0.92 -3.81
C ARG A 37 15.42 1.16 -2.76
N GLY A 38 14.60 2.18 -2.98
CA GLY A 38 13.44 2.48 -2.13
C GLY A 38 12.40 1.37 -2.15
N LEU A 39 12.20 0.73 -3.31
CA LEU A 39 11.35 -0.46 -3.44
C LEU A 39 11.87 -1.62 -2.59
N MET A 40 13.16 -1.95 -2.67
CA MET A 40 13.75 -3.02 -1.86
C MET A 40 13.58 -2.74 -0.36
N ASN A 41 13.82 -1.51 0.10
CA ASN A 41 13.60 -1.14 1.50
C ASN A 41 12.13 -1.26 1.92
N PHE A 42 11.19 -0.87 1.05
CA PHE A 42 9.76 -1.07 1.28
C PHE A 42 9.44 -2.56 1.43
N LEU A 43 9.92 -3.40 0.53
CA LEU A 43 9.70 -4.84 0.56
C LEU A 43 10.33 -5.51 1.80
N SER A 44 11.53 -5.07 2.23
CA SER A 44 12.16 -5.52 3.47
C SER A 44 11.25 -5.33 4.68
N LEU A 45 10.58 -4.17 4.76
CA LEU A 45 9.74 -3.82 5.91
C LEU A 45 8.32 -4.36 5.80
N ARG A 46 7.78 -4.44 4.58
CA ARG A 46 6.35 -4.74 4.35
C ARG A 46 6.06 -6.19 4.03
N ASN A 47 7.07 -7.02 3.76
CA ASN A 47 6.91 -8.48 3.75
C ASN A 47 7.20 -9.14 5.11
N ASP A 48 7.62 -8.38 6.12
CA ASP A 48 7.85 -8.90 7.47
C ASP A 48 6.52 -9.41 8.07
N GLU A 49 6.54 -10.57 8.74
CA GLU A 49 5.36 -11.18 9.37
C GLU A 49 4.71 -10.30 10.45
N ARG A 50 5.48 -9.37 11.03
CA ARG A 50 5.03 -8.40 12.03
C ARG A 50 4.32 -7.19 11.40
N ALA A 51 4.46 -6.98 10.09
CA ALA A 51 3.71 -5.93 9.38
C ALA A 51 2.22 -6.28 9.32
N MET A 52 1.34 -5.29 9.18
CA MET A 52 -0.12 -5.52 9.09
C MET A 52 -0.47 -6.37 7.85
N TYR A 53 -1.40 -7.32 7.98
CA TYR A 53 -1.70 -8.31 6.93
C TYR A 53 -2.00 -7.68 5.56
N GLU A 54 -2.80 -6.61 5.54
CA GLU A 54 -3.26 -5.94 4.33
C GLU A 54 -2.08 -5.36 3.55
N ILE A 55 -1.13 -4.68 4.21
CA ILE A 55 0.04 -4.12 3.52
C ILE A 55 1.01 -5.22 3.04
N ARG A 56 1.06 -6.37 3.73
CA ARG A 56 1.83 -7.52 3.25
C ARG A 56 1.28 -8.04 1.91
N LYS A 57 -0.05 -8.11 1.76
CA LYS A 57 -0.66 -8.52 0.47
C LYS A 57 -0.36 -7.57 -0.68
N TYR A 58 -0.26 -6.27 -0.41
CA TYR A 58 0.24 -5.32 -1.41
C TYR A 58 1.74 -5.53 -1.70
N ALA A 59 2.56 -5.79 -0.69
CA ALA A 59 3.99 -6.00 -0.86
C ALA A 59 4.30 -7.30 -1.65
N GLU A 60 3.59 -8.40 -1.38
CA GLU A 60 3.66 -9.66 -2.12
C GLU A 60 3.41 -9.42 -3.62
N ALA A 61 2.29 -8.78 -3.96
CA ALA A 61 1.93 -8.49 -5.35
C ALA A 61 2.94 -7.55 -6.05
N ILE A 62 3.45 -6.54 -5.32
CA ILE A 62 4.49 -5.64 -5.85
C ILE A 62 5.80 -6.40 -6.10
N GLU A 63 6.15 -7.34 -5.22
CA GLU A 63 7.37 -8.12 -5.38
C GLU A 63 7.31 -9.09 -6.55
N GLU A 64 6.14 -9.68 -6.84
CA GLU A 64 5.95 -10.49 -8.06
C GLU A 64 6.32 -9.68 -9.31
N VAL A 65 5.84 -8.43 -9.38
CA VAL A 65 6.19 -7.51 -10.48
C VAL A 65 7.68 -7.15 -10.46
N PHE A 66 8.29 -6.97 -9.28
CA PHE A 66 9.72 -6.72 -9.15
C PHE A 66 10.56 -7.90 -9.66
N ALA A 67 10.18 -9.13 -9.31
CA ALA A 67 10.83 -10.36 -9.75
C ALA A 67 10.71 -10.55 -11.27
N GLU A 68 9.56 -10.20 -11.85
CA GLU A 68 9.35 -10.25 -13.31
C GLU A 68 10.19 -9.21 -14.05
N LYS A 69 10.18 -7.95 -13.59
CA LYS A 69 10.82 -6.83 -14.31
C LYS A 69 12.32 -6.73 -14.10
N LEU A 70 12.84 -7.11 -12.93
CA LEU A 70 14.26 -7.01 -12.56
C LEU A 70 14.76 -8.30 -11.91
N PRO A 71 14.75 -9.44 -12.63
CA PRO A 71 14.97 -10.77 -12.06
C PRO A 71 16.36 -10.94 -11.42
N LEU A 72 17.41 -10.35 -12.02
CA LEU A 72 18.77 -10.44 -11.47
C LEU A 72 18.90 -9.66 -10.15
N THR A 73 18.34 -8.45 -10.11
CA THR A 73 18.36 -7.60 -8.92
C THR A 73 17.51 -8.20 -7.80
N HIS A 74 16.33 -8.73 -8.14
CA HIS A 74 15.47 -9.44 -7.18
C HIS A 74 16.18 -10.66 -6.60
N LYS A 75 16.78 -11.51 -7.44
CA LYS A 75 17.55 -12.67 -6.97
C LYS A 75 18.69 -12.25 -6.03
N ALA A 76 19.43 -11.19 -6.38
CA ALA A 76 20.49 -10.67 -5.52
C ALA A 76 19.94 -10.15 -4.17
N PHE A 77 18.83 -9.42 -4.19
CA PHE A 77 18.16 -8.93 -2.99
C PHE A 77 17.73 -10.08 -2.06
N VAL A 78 17.09 -11.12 -2.61
CA VAL A 78 16.67 -12.29 -1.82
C VAL A 78 17.87 -13.04 -1.25
N ASN A 79 18.91 -13.29 -2.04
CA ASN A 79 20.11 -13.99 -1.61
C ASN A 79 20.89 -13.25 -0.50
N ASN A 80 20.77 -11.93 -0.43
CA ASN A 80 21.39 -11.09 0.61
C ASN A 80 20.45 -10.82 1.79
N GLY A 81 19.54 -11.74 2.08
CA GLY A 81 18.66 -11.66 3.25
C GLY A 81 17.56 -10.61 3.14
N ARG A 82 17.20 -10.19 1.91
CA ARG A 82 16.14 -9.22 1.64
C ARG A 82 16.40 -7.89 2.34
N VAL A 83 17.65 -7.46 2.39
CA VAL A 83 18.09 -6.16 2.91
C VAL A 83 18.41 -5.25 1.73
N ALA A 84 17.87 -4.03 1.75
CA ALA A 84 18.20 -3.05 0.72
C ALA A 84 19.69 -2.65 0.82
N PRO A 85 20.41 -2.56 -0.32
CA PRO A 85 21.77 -2.03 -0.35
C PRO A 85 21.81 -0.52 -0.01
#